data_AF-A0A1G0XWE9-F1
#
_entry.id   AF-A0A1G0XWE9-F1
#
_cell.length_a   1.000
_cell.length_b   1.000
_cell.length_c   1.000
_cell.angle_alpha   90.00
_cell.angle_beta   90.00
_cell.angle_gamma   90.00
#
_symmetry.space_group_name_H-M   'P 1'
#
loop_
_entity.id
_entity.type
_entity.pdbx_description
1 polymer ?
#
loop_
_entity_poly.entity_id
_entity_poly.type
_entity_poly.pdbx_seq_one_letter_code
_entity_poly.pdbx_strand_id
1 'polypeptide(L)'
;MILHITNGDCAVDALKKAGMEGEILPWRDLLHEGPVPAGKTLGQMSKIRARFIMQLWPHIKSVDKGFAKRDRLLASFRKYNETILWFEHDLYDQLQLIQILDWFHGRKKGTSRLSIVITGEYISEGIHLNKYFRARKKVSSEQLNLAKSAWSAFCSPDPRNILKIISRDTSSLPFLGSSLIRHLQQFPSCENGLNRTEKQILEAVDSGAYSPSSIFKKCQKLEEPKFMGDAVFWIYLENLINCRYPLLKLKNCKKFHPPAKFANINDFNSQKILITKTGIQVLQSKADWIELKGIDKWLGGVHLREKNVWRWDECGRKMKHDKS
;
A
#
# COMPACT_ATOMS: atom_id res chain seq x y z
N MET A 1 24.98 -0.91 -19.68
CA MET A 1 23.82 -0.07 -19.30
C MET A 1 23.14 -0.66 -18.07
N ILE A 2 22.58 0.19 -17.19
CA ILE A 2 21.91 -0.21 -15.94
C ILE A 2 20.40 0.04 -16.06
N LEU A 3 19.59 -0.85 -15.49
CA LEU A 3 18.16 -0.65 -15.27
C LEU A 3 17.90 -0.41 -13.78
N HIS A 4 17.37 0.74 -13.40
CA HIS A 4 16.92 1.05 -12.05
C HIS A 4 15.42 0.79 -11.95
N ILE A 5 14.97 0.05 -10.95
CA ILE A 5 13.55 -0.14 -10.66
C ILE A 5 13.25 0.52 -9.32
N THR A 6 12.29 1.43 -9.30
CA THR A 6 11.87 2.18 -8.10
C THR A 6 10.39 1.93 -7.79
N ASN A 7 9.97 2.29 -6.59
CA ASN A 7 8.57 2.26 -6.16
C ASN A 7 7.65 3.21 -6.95
N GLY A 8 8.12 4.43 -7.22
CA GLY A 8 7.34 5.50 -7.85
C GLY A 8 8.17 6.67 -8.35
N ASP A 9 7.48 7.71 -8.82
CA ASP A 9 8.08 8.83 -9.54
C ASP A 9 8.93 9.76 -8.67
N CYS A 10 8.60 9.92 -7.38
CA CYS A 10 9.44 10.71 -6.46
C CYS A 10 10.87 10.14 -6.37
N ALA A 11 11.02 8.82 -6.35
CA ALA A 11 12.32 8.16 -6.37
C ALA A 11 13.02 8.31 -7.74
N VAL A 12 12.26 8.34 -8.85
CA VAL A 12 12.82 8.64 -10.18
C VAL A 12 13.46 10.02 -10.20
N ASP A 13 12.74 11.03 -9.70
CA ASP A 13 13.23 12.41 -9.66
C ASP A 13 14.46 12.54 -8.77
N ALA A 14 14.48 11.86 -7.62
CA ALA A 14 15.63 11.84 -6.72
C ALA A 14 16.86 11.19 -7.38
N LEU A 15 16.70 10.02 -8.03
CA LEU A 15 17.80 9.35 -8.75
C LEU A 15 18.34 10.21 -9.90
N LYS A 16 17.46 10.87 -10.67
CA LYS A 16 17.85 11.77 -11.76
C LYS A 16 18.63 12.98 -11.22
N LYS A 17 18.14 13.62 -10.15
CA LYS A 17 18.84 14.73 -9.48
C LYS A 17 20.21 14.33 -8.95
N ALA A 18 20.36 13.09 -8.50
CA ALA A 18 21.64 12.53 -8.07
C ALA A 18 22.59 12.14 -9.21
N GLY A 19 22.19 12.32 -10.48
CA GLY A 19 23.01 12.00 -11.65
C GLY A 19 23.14 10.51 -11.94
N MET A 20 22.17 9.69 -11.52
CA MET A 20 22.21 8.25 -11.77
C MET A 20 21.99 7.96 -13.27
N GLU A 21 23.00 7.36 -13.90
CA GLU A 21 22.93 6.96 -15.30
C GLU A 21 22.22 5.61 -15.48
N GLY A 22 21.42 5.50 -16.54
CA GLY A 22 20.71 4.28 -16.90
C GLY A 22 19.24 4.53 -17.17
N GLU A 23 18.52 3.45 -17.47
CA GLU A 23 17.07 3.52 -17.64
C GLU A 23 16.40 3.34 -16.28
N ILE A 24 15.39 4.17 -15.97
CA ILE A 24 14.67 4.11 -14.69
C ILE A 24 13.21 3.70 -14.95
N LEU A 25 12.79 2.63 -14.28
CA LEU A 25 11.46 2.05 -14.33
C LEU A 25 10.73 2.22 -12.98
N PRO A 26 9.83 3.20 -12.83
CA PRO A 26 8.96 3.27 -11.67
C PRO A 26 7.84 2.21 -11.74
N TRP A 27 7.59 1.52 -10.64
CA TRP A 27 6.65 0.40 -10.61
C TRP A 27 5.17 0.82 -10.56
N ARG A 28 4.86 1.88 -9.80
CA ARG A 28 3.57 2.62 -9.79
C ARG A 28 2.32 1.77 -9.51
N ASP A 29 2.35 0.84 -8.56
CA ASP A 29 1.16 0.05 -8.19
C ASP A 29 0.90 0.07 -6.67
N LEU A 30 -0.25 0.59 -6.27
CA LEU A 30 -0.71 0.59 -4.88
C LEU A 30 -1.30 -0.75 -4.46
N LEU A 31 -0.44 -1.77 -4.38
CA LEU A 31 -0.83 -3.15 -4.09
C LEU A 31 -1.58 -3.33 -2.75
N HIS A 32 -1.44 -2.40 -1.81
CA HIS A 32 -2.16 -2.41 -0.53
C HIS A 32 -3.66 -2.10 -0.65
N GLU A 33 -4.16 -1.67 -1.82
CA GLU A 33 -5.59 -1.54 -2.12
C GLU A 33 -5.99 -2.38 -3.34
N GLY A 34 -7.23 -2.87 -3.37
CA GLY A 34 -7.80 -3.52 -4.54
C GLY A 34 -7.32 -4.98 -4.76
N PRO A 35 -7.82 -5.63 -5.82
CA PRO A 35 -7.62 -7.06 -6.04
C PRO A 35 -6.19 -7.42 -6.42
N VAL A 36 -5.61 -8.41 -5.72
CA VAL A 36 -4.33 -9.07 -6.05
C VAL A 36 -4.52 -10.59 -5.97
N PRO A 37 -5.32 -11.20 -6.86
CA PRO A 37 -5.70 -12.61 -6.73
C PRO A 37 -4.54 -13.56 -7.07
N ALA A 38 -4.55 -14.74 -6.44
CA ALA A 38 -3.61 -15.82 -6.72
C ALA A 38 -3.65 -16.32 -8.18
N GLY A 39 -2.57 -17.00 -8.59
CA GLY A 39 -2.50 -17.73 -9.85
C GLY A 39 -2.48 -16.86 -11.11
N LYS A 40 -2.04 -15.60 -10.99
CA LYS A 40 -1.90 -14.69 -12.14
C LYS A 40 -0.45 -14.52 -12.54
N THR A 41 -0.20 -14.50 -13.85
CA THR A 41 1.07 -13.99 -14.38
C THR A 41 1.18 -12.48 -14.14
N LEU A 42 2.38 -11.91 -14.23
CA LEU A 42 2.58 -10.46 -14.11
C LEU A 42 1.69 -9.68 -15.10
N GLY A 43 1.62 -10.10 -16.36
CA GLY A 43 0.78 -9.42 -17.36
C GLY A 43 -0.72 -9.53 -17.08
N GLN A 44 -1.20 -10.64 -16.52
CA GLN A 44 -2.59 -10.77 -16.07
C GLN A 44 -2.87 -9.89 -14.85
N MET A 45 -1.95 -9.87 -13.88
CA MET A 45 -2.02 -9.00 -12.72
C MET A 45 -2.07 -7.54 -13.14
N SER A 46 -1.15 -7.09 -14.00
CA SER A 46 -1.10 -5.74 -14.57
C SER A 46 -2.44 -5.29 -15.16
N LYS A 47 -3.16 -6.18 -15.89
CA LYS A 47 -4.50 -5.86 -16.43
C LYS A 47 -5.55 -5.66 -15.33
N ILE A 48 -5.54 -6.52 -14.31
CA ILE A 48 -6.45 -6.42 -13.15
C ILE A 48 -6.18 -5.12 -12.40
N ARG A 49 -4.91 -4.85 -12.10
CA ARG A 49 -4.45 -3.68 -11.35
C ARG A 49 -4.72 -2.38 -12.09
N ALA A 50 -4.41 -2.32 -13.39
CA ALA A 50 -4.72 -1.15 -14.21
C ALA A 50 -6.22 -0.83 -14.24
N ARG A 51 -7.08 -1.86 -14.39
CA ARG A 51 -8.54 -1.68 -14.33
C ARG A 51 -8.99 -1.12 -12.98
N PHE A 52 -8.50 -1.68 -11.89
CA PHE A 52 -8.82 -1.20 -10.54
C PHE A 52 -8.42 0.26 -10.34
N ILE A 53 -7.21 0.64 -10.71
CA ILE A 53 -6.71 2.02 -10.58
C ILE A 53 -7.56 3.00 -11.41
N MET A 54 -7.91 2.63 -12.65
CA MET A 54 -8.77 3.47 -13.50
C MET A 54 -10.22 3.55 -12.99
N GLN A 55 -10.72 2.53 -12.30
CA GLN A 55 -12.02 2.60 -11.62
C GLN A 55 -11.96 3.52 -10.40
N LEU A 56 -10.86 3.45 -9.64
CA LEU A 56 -10.64 4.28 -8.46
C LEU A 56 -10.49 5.77 -8.82
N TRP A 57 -9.80 6.05 -9.91
CA TRP A 57 -9.60 7.40 -10.44
C TRP A 57 -9.90 7.47 -11.94
N PRO A 58 -11.17 7.68 -12.34
CA PRO A 58 -11.59 7.69 -13.74
C PRO A 58 -10.93 8.74 -14.64
N HIS A 59 -10.32 9.76 -14.04
CA HIS A 59 -9.57 10.79 -14.75
C HIS A 59 -8.16 10.33 -15.17
N ILE A 60 -7.59 9.31 -14.51
CA ILE A 60 -6.30 8.75 -14.87
C ILE A 60 -6.50 7.79 -16.05
N LYS A 61 -5.95 8.15 -17.20
CA LYS A 61 -6.04 7.37 -18.44
C LYS A 61 -4.74 6.59 -18.68
N SER A 62 -4.83 5.53 -19.48
CA SER A 62 -3.67 4.77 -20.00
C SER A 62 -2.81 4.04 -18.96
N VAL A 63 -3.35 3.74 -17.77
CA VAL A 63 -2.64 2.93 -16.76
C VAL A 63 -2.26 1.56 -17.32
N ASP A 64 -3.17 0.97 -18.11
CA ASP A 64 -2.98 -0.29 -18.82
C ASP A 64 -1.78 -0.25 -19.79
N LYS A 65 -1.65 0.82 -20.57
CA LYS A 65 -0.51 1.03 -21.48
C LYS A 65 0.79 1.23 -20.70
N GLY A 66 0.73 1.99 -19.60
CA GLY A 66 1.85 2.20 -18.69
C GLY A 66 2.37 0.88 -18.10
N PHE A 67 1.47 0.04 -17.58
CA PHE A 67 1.83 -1.26 -17.03
C PHE A 67 2.31 -2.23 -18.11
N ALA A 68 1.71 -2.22 -19.30
CA ALA A 68 2.23 -3.02 -20.41
C ALA A 68 3.65 -2.60 -20.83
N LYS A 69 3.97 -1.30 -20.79
CA LYS A 69 5.34 -0.81 -21.01
C LYS A 69 6.28 -1.24 -19.88
N ARG A 70 5.86 -1.11 -18.62
CA ARG A 70 6.61 -1.57 -17.44
C ARG A 70 6.98 -3.05 -17.56
N ASP A 71 6.01 -3.90 -17.87
CA ASP A 71 6.20 -5.34 -17.95
C ASP A 71 7.15 -5.73 -19.09
N ARG A 72 7.06 -5.04 -20.25
CA ARG A 72 8.02 -5.23 -21.37
C ARG A 72 9.44 -4.82 -20.99
N LEU A 73 9.58 -3.69 -20.30
CA LEU A 73 10.88 -3.20 -19.87
C LEU A 73 11.52 -4.16 -18.85
N LEU A 74 10.76 -4.61 -17.84
CA LEU A 74 11.19 -5.64 -16.90
C LEU A 74 11.59 -6.94 -17.62
N ALA A 75 10.78 -7.42 -18.57
CA ALA A 75 11.08 -8.63 -19.34
C ALA A 75 12.39 -8.52 -20.14
N SER A 76 12.79 -7.29 -20.47
CA SER A 76 14.03 -6.99 -21.21
C SER A 76 15.27 -6.85 -20.33
N PHE A 77 15.19 -7.13 -19.02
CA PHE A 77 16.29 -6.93 -18.05
C PHE A 77 17.65 -7.53 -18.49
N ARG A 78 17.65 -8.60 -19.30
CA ARG A 78 18.86 -9.24 -19.83
C ARG A 78 19.66 -8.36 -20.80
N LYS A 79 19.06 -7.29 -21.34
CA LYS A 79 19.75 -6.29 -22.18
C LYS A 79 20.63 -5.36 -21.35
N TYR A 80 20.49 -5.37 -20.02
CA TYR A 80 21.24 -4.53 -19.10
C TYR A 80 22.29 -5.37 -18.39
N ASN A 81 23.45 -4.75 -18.12
CA ASN A 81 24.53 -5.37 -17.38
C ASN A 81 24.10 -5.63 -15.92
N GLU A 82 23.20 -4.79 -15.41
CA GLU A 82 22.71 -4.84 -14.05
C GLU A 82 21.30 -4.24 -13.94
N THR A 83 20.43 -4.90 -13.18
CA THR A 83 19.16 -4.38 -12.70
C THR A 83 19.28 -4.09 -11.20
N ILE A 84 18.97 -2.87 -10.76
CA ILE A 84 19.05 -2.44 -9.36
C ILE A 84 17.65 -2.12 -8.86
N LEU A 85 17.21 -2.80 -7.81
CA LEU A 85 15.95 -2.57 -7.12
C LEU A 85 16.16 -1.53 -6.00
N TRP A 86 15.34 -0.48 -5.97
CA TRP A 86 15.41 0.62 -5.00
C TRP A 86 14.10 0.70 -4.22
N PHE A 87 14.11 0.25 -2.96
CA PHE A 87 12.91 0.14 -2.14
C PHE A 87 13.16 0.56 -0.69
N GLU A 88 12.11 1.10 -0.09
CA GLU A 88 12.07 1.67 1.25
C GLU A 88 11.36 0.71 2.24
N HIS A 89 11.26 1.11 3.49
CA HIS A 89 10.82 0.27 4.61
C HIS A 89 9.30 0.18 4.79
N ASP A 90 8.51 0.98 4.06
CA ASP A 90 7.06 1.02 4.22
C ASP A 90 6.32 -0.08 3.44
N LEU A 91 5.02 -0.24 3.76
CA LEU A 91 4.16 -1.26 3.17
C LEU A 91 4.00 -1.12 1.65
N TYR A 92 3.98 0.10 1.11
CA TYR A 92 3.83 0.31 -0.33
C TYR A 92 5.04 -0.26 -1.08
N ASP A 93 6.25 0.03 -0.57
CA ASP A 93 7.50 -0.45 -1.13
C ASP A 93 7.68 -1.96 -0.96
N GLN A 94 7.44 -2.49 0.23
CA GLN A 94 7.68 -3.91 0.51
C GLN A 94 6.77 -4.83 -0.33
N LEU A 95 5.53 -4.44 -0.62
CA LEU A 95 4.63 -5.24 -1.48
C LEU A 95 5.12 -5.28 -2.94
N GLN A 96 5.59 -4.15 -3.47
CA GLN A 96 6.13 -4.11 -4.83
C GLN A 96 7.44 -4.88 -4.93
N LEU A 97 8.29 -4.76 -3.92
CA LEU A 97 9.56 -5.48 -3.85
C LEU A 97 9.35 -7.00 -3.91
N ILE A 98 8.43 -7.56 -3.10
CA ILE A 98 8.19 -9.01 -3.12
C ILE A 98 7.57 -9.47 -4.45
N GLN A 99 6.74 -8.66 -5.11
CA GLN A 99 6.22 -8.98 -6.44
C GLN A 99 7.33 -9.06 -7.49
N ILE A 100 8.27 -8.11 -7.46
CA ILE A 100 9.39 -8.06 -8.40
C ILE A 100 10.37 -9.20 -8.13
N LEU A 101 10.68 -9.48 -6.87
CA LEU A 101 11.57 -10.58 -6.50
C LEU A 101 10.96 -11.95 -6.81
N ASP A 102 9.66 -12.16 -6.59
CA ASP A 102 8.93 -13.34 -7.06
C ASP A 102 9.02 -13.46 -8.58
N TRP A 103 8.85 -12.35 -9.32
CA TRP A 103 9.07 -12.34 -10.76
C TRP A 103 10.50 -12.71 -11.13
N PHE A 104 11.54 -12.36 -10.37
CA PHE A 104 12.90 -12.82 -10.67
C PHE A 104 13.18 -14.26 -10.23
N HIS A 105 12.36 -14.85 -9.36
CA HIS A 105 12.54 -16.22 -8.87
C HIS A 105 12.55 -17.22 -10.04
N GLY A 106 13.52 -18.14 -10.03
CA GLY A 106 13.67 -19.20 -11.03
C GLY A 106 14.08 -18.75 -12.44
N ARG A 107 14.21 -17.44 -12.72
CA ARG A 107 14.56 -16.94 -14.06
C ARG A 107 16.08 -16.92 -14.26
N LYS A 108 16.56 -17.53 -15.35
CA LYS A 108 17.97 -17.46 -15.76
C LYS A 108 18.37 -16.02 -16.05
N LYS A 109 19.36 -15.48 -15.35
CA LYS A 109 19.80 -14.08 -15.46
C LYS A 109 20.78 -13.82 -16.62
N GLY A 110 21.42 -14.88 -17.14
CA GLY A 110 22.49 -14.74 -18.13
C GLY A 110 23.67 -13.96 -17.53
N THR A 111 24.17 -12.97 -18.27
CA THR A 111 25.23 -12.06 -17.81
C THR A 111 24.73 -10.90 -16.95
N SER A 112 23.41 -10.70 -16.86
CA SER A 112 22.81 -9.59 -16.11
C SER A 112 22.86 -9.84 -14.60
N ARG A 113 23.33 -8.84 -13.84
CA ARG A 113 23.29 -8.87 -12.38
C ARG A 113 21.95 -8.35 -11.86
N LEU A 114 21.52 -8.87 -10.70
CA LEU A 114 20.39 -8.34 -9.96
C LEU A 114 20.89 -7.88 -8.60
N SER A 115 20.75 -6.59 -8.32
CA SER A 115 21.18 -5.93 -7.10
C SER A 115 20.02 -5.21 -6.45
N ILE A 116 20.18 -4.91 -5.16
CA ILE A 116 19.14 -4.34 -4.34
C ILE A 116 19.71 -3.30 -3.37
N VAL A 117 18.96 -2.22 -3.22
CA VAL A 117 19.07 -1.20 -2.19
C VAL A 117 17.76 -1.25 -1.41
N ILE A 118 17.85 -1.66 -0.14
CA ILE A 118 16.76 -1.57 0.84
C ILE A 118 17.21 -0.57 1.90
N THR A 119 16.40 0.45 2.15
CA THR A 119 16.73 1.52 3.10
C THR A 119 15.58 1.82 4.07
N GLY A 120 15.94 2.22 5.28
CA GLY A 120 15.03 2.78 6.29
C GLY A 120 14.77 4.28 6.10
N GLU A 121 15.38 4.90 5.10
CA GLU A 121 15.24 6.32 4.75
C GLU A 121 14.40 6.47 3.47
N TYR A 122 13.71 7.61 3.31
CA TYR A 122 12.91 7.88 2.12
C TYR A 122 13.82 8.36 0.97
N ILE A 123 13.89 7.62 -0.14
CA ILE A 123 14.70 7.92 -1.32
C ILE A 123 14.31 9.28 -1.91
N SER A 124 13.02 9.64 -1.82
CA SER A 124 12.52 10.94 -2.27
C SER A 124 13.18 12.13 -1.58
N GLU A 125 13.73 11.94 -0.37
CA GLU A 125 14.45 12.99 0.36
C GLU A 125 15.88 13.19 -0.19
N GLY A 126 16.33 12.34 -1.13
CA GLY A 126 17.52 12.54 -1.95
C GLY A 126 18.86 12.37 -1.22
N ILE A 127 18.84 12.09 0.07
CA ILE A 127 20.05 12.02 0.89
C ILE A 127 20.79 10.71 0.60
N HIS A 128 22.10 10.79 0.35
CA HIS A 128 23.02 9.64 0.25
C HIS A 128 22.80 8.63 -0.90
N LEU A 129 22.08 8.95 -1.98
CA LEU A 129 21.83 7.99 -3.08
C LEU A 129 23.11 7.40 -3.70
N ASN A 130 24.17 8.19 -3.85
CA ASN A 130 25.48 7.71 -4.33
C ASN A 130 26.14 6.71 -3.36
N LYS A 131 25.97 6.89 -2.05
CA LYS A 131 26.44 5.95 -1.02
C LYS A 131 25.67 4.63 -1.14
N TYR A 132 24.34 4.70 -1.24
CA TYR A 132 23.51 3.52 -1.40
C TYR A 132 23.79 2.77 -2.71
N PHE A 133 24.00 3.50 -3.82
CA PHE A 133 24.41 2.90 -5.09
C PHE A 133 25.70 2.09 -4.93
N ARG A 134 26.73 2.67 -4.28
CA ARG A 134 28.02 1.98 -4.05
C ARG A 134 27.89 0.79 -3.10
N ALA A 135 27.00 0.88 -2.10
CA ALA A 135 26.78 -0.16 -1.09
C ALA A 135 25.70 -1.20 -1.46
N ARG A 136 25.10 -1.10 -2.66
CA ARG A 136 24.06 -2.02 -3.12
C ARG A 136 24.54 -3.46 -3.05
N LYS A 137 23.64 -4.37 -2.66
CA LYS A 137 23.97 -5.78 -2.48
C LYS A 137 23.44 -6.60 -3.65
N LYS A 138 24.11 -7.70 -3.97
CA LYS A 138 23.55 -8.71 -4.89
C LYS A 138 22.31 -9.32 -4.24
N VAL A 139 21.23 -9.48 -5.01
CA VAL A 139 20.03 -10.18 -4.53
C VAL A 139 20.36 -11.64 -4.25
N SER A 140 20.10 -12.08 -3.02
CA SER A 140 20.43 -13.41 -2.53
C SER A 140 19.35 -14.46 -2.88
N SER A 141 19.67 -15.74 -2.67
CA SER A 141 18.72 -16.83 -2.93
C SER A 141 17.60 -16.85 -1.88
N GLU A 142 17.96 -16.50 -0.64
CA GLU A 142 17.09 -16.39 0.53
C GLU A 142 16.04 -15.30 0.30
N GLN A 143 16.47 -14.13 -0.19
CA GLN A 143 15.57 -13.03 -0.56
C GLN A 143 14.55 -13.44 -1.63
N LEU A 144 14.99 -14.15 -2.68
CA LEU A 144 14.10 -14.63 -3.74
C LEU A 144 13.10 -15.67 -3.22
N ASN A 145 13.55 -16.62 -2.39
CA ASN A 145 12.69 -17.66 -1.83
C ASN A 145 11.68 -17.10 -0.83
N LEU A 146 12.09 -16.15 0.01
CA LEU A 146 11.21 -15.45 0.94
C LEU A 146 10.17 -14.62 0.17
N ALA A 147 10.60 -13.84 -0.82
CA ALA A 147 9.70 -13.03 -1.65
C ALA A 147 8.66 -13.88 -2.39
N LYS A 148 9.05 -15.02 -2.98
CA LYS A 148 8.11 -15.96 -3.60
C LYS A 148 7.04 -16.43 -2.61
N SER A 149 7.47 -16.85 -1.41
CA SER A 149 6.56 -17.34 -0.38
C SER A 149 5.61 -16.22 0.10
N ALA A 150 6.16 -15.03 0.33
CA ALA A 150 5.42 -13.86 0.77
C ALA A 150 4.42 -13.35 -0.28
N TRP A 151 4.82 -13.29 -1.55
CA TRP A 151 3.95 -12.90 -2.65
C TRP A 151 2.79 -13.88 -2.82
N SER A 152 3.06 -15.19 -2.77
CA SER A 152 2.02 -16.22 -2.79
C SER A 152 1.07 -16.12 -1.60
N ALA A 153 1.57 -15.81 -0.41
CA ALA A 153 0.76 -15.61 0.79
C ALA A 153 -0.09 -14.34 0.69
N PHE A 154 0.46 -13.25 0.18
CA PHE A 154 -0.26 -11.99 -0.03
C PHE A 154 -1.39 -12.13 -1.06
N CYS A 155 -1.17 -12.91 -2.12
CA CYS A 155 -2.18 -13.18 -3.15
C CYS A 155 -3.21 -14.24 -2.74
N SER A 156 -3.03 -14.88 -1.58
CA SER A 156 -3.91 -15.94 -1.08
C SER A 156 -5.30 -15.39 -0.71
N PRO A 157 -6.39 -16.12 -0.99
CA PRO A 157 -7.72 -15.79 -0.45
C PRO A 157 -7.85 -16.05 1.06
N ASP A 158 -6.88 -16.75 1.66
CA ASP A 158 -6.78 -16.98 3.09
C ASP A 158 -5.67 -16.07 3.70
N PRO A 159 -6.03 -15.05 4.50
CA PRO A 159 -5.07 -14.13 5.09
C PRO A 159 -4.17 -14.77 6.16
N ARG A 160 -4.53 -15.95 6.69
CA ARG A 160 -3.67 -16.68 7.65
C ARG A 160 -2.36 -17.13 7.01
N ASN A 161 -2.30 -17.23 5.68
CA ASN A 161 -1.05 -17.52 4.99
C ASN A 161 -0.02 -16.39 5.16
N ILE A 162 -0.45 -15.13 5.35
CA ILE A 162 0.45 -14.02 5.69
C ILE A 162 1.05 -14.22 7.08
N LEU A 163 0.26 -14.66 8.06
CA LEU A 163 0.74 -14.98 9.42
C LEU A 163 1.82 -16.07 9.41
N LYS A 164 1.68 -17.10 8.55
CA LYS A 164 2.71 -18.13 8.37
C LYS A 164 4.03 -17.58 7.82
N ILE A 165 4.01 -16.46 7.11
CA ILE A 165 5.24 -15.78 6.65
C ILE A 165 5.85 -14.98 7.79
N ILE A 166 5.03 -14.22 8.52
CA ILE A 166 5.47 -13.40 9.66
C ILE A 166 6.05 -14.27 10.79
N SER A 167 5.57 -15.51 10.96
CA SER A 167 6.07 -16.44 11.98
C SER A 167 7.40 -17.12 11.61
N ARG A 168 7.92 -16.89 10.40
CA ARG A 168 9.22 -17.41 9.93
C ARG A 168 10.28 -16.32 10.06
N ASP A 169 11.53 -16.68 9.85
CA ASP A 169 12.60 -15.70 9.73
C ASP A 169 12.43 -14.87 8.44
N THR A 170 12.18 -13.57 8.60
CA THR A 170 12.11 -12.58 7.52
C THR A 170 13.38 -11.73 7.41
N SER A 171 14.46 -12.03 8.15
CA SER A 171 15.67 -11.19 8.26
C SER A 171 16.32 -10.82 6.93
N SER A 172 16.21 -11.68 5.91
CA SER A 172 16.73 -11.42 4.55
C SER A 172 16.01 -10.24 3.84
N LEU A 173 14.78 -9.92 4.24
CA LEU A 173 13.98 -8.76 3.84
C LEU A 173 13.46 -8.07 5.13
N PRO A 174 14.30 -7.27 5.81
CA PRO A 174 14.11 -6.92 7.22
C PRO A 174 12.82 -6.15 7.53
N PHE A 175 12.26 -5.43 6.56
CA PHE A 175 11.02 -4.64 6.72
C PHE A 175 9.74 -5.39 6.32
N LEU A 176 9.88 -6.61 5.78
CA LEU A 176 8.74 -7.36 5.26
C LEU A 176 7.77 -7.78 6.37
N GLY A 177 8.28 -8.31 7.49
CA GLY A 177 7.46 -8.79 8.59
C GLY A 177 6.56 -7.70 9.17
N SER A 178 7.13 -6.54 9.52
CA SER A 178 6.39 -5.38 10.03
C SER A 178 5.40 -4.81 9.00
N SER A 179 5.79 -4.75 7.73
CA SER A 179 4.89 -4.32 6.65
C SER A 179 3.69 -5.25 6.51
N LEU A 180 3.90 -6.57 6.51
CA LEU A 180 2.80 -7.54 6.44
C LEU A 180 1.87 -7.45 7.66
N ILE A 181 2.39 -7.17 8.86
CA ILE A 181 1.54 -6.88 10.03
C ILE A 181 0.70 -5.63 9.78
N ARG A 182 1.30 -4.55 9.27
CA ARG A 182 0.57 -3.32 8.94
C ARG A 182 -0.51 -3.56 7.89
N HIS A 183 -0.28 -4.47 6.93
CA HIS A 183 -1.31 -4.89 5.98
C HIS A 183 -2.46 -5.65 6.67
N LEU A 184 -2.16 -6.57 7.59
CA LEU A 184 -3.19 -7.29 8.36
C LEU A 184 -4.04 -6.33 9.21
N GLN A 185 -3.45 -5.24 9.71
CA GLN A 185 -4.17 -4.17 10.39
C GLN A 185 -5.12 -3.36 9.47
N GLN A 186 -5.07 -3.54 8.14
CA GLN A 186 -6.07 -2.98 7.22
C GLN A 186 -7.35 -3.83 7.14
N PHE A 187 -7.36 -5.04 7.69
CA PHE A 187 -8.58 -5.80 7.86
C PHE A 187 -9.45 -5.18 8.98
N PRO A 188 -10.78 -5.33 8.93
CA PRO A 188 -11.67 -4.91 10.01
C PRO A 188 -11.21 -5.45 11.37
N SER A 189 -11.22 -4.64 12.43
CA SER A 189 -10.90 -5.12 13.76
C SER A 189 -11.98 -6.06 14.31
N CYS A 190 -11.58 -6.95 15.24
CA CYS A 190 -12.54 -7.72 16.03
C CYS A 190 -13.29 -6.87 17.06
N GLU A 191 -12.80 -5.67 17.40
CA GLU A 191 -13.36 -4.83 18.45
C GLU A 191 -14.57 -4.02 17.97
N ASN A 192 -14.47 -3.43 16.79
CA ASN A 192 -15.46 -2.48 16.28
C ASN A 192 -15.53 -2.42 14.75
N GLY A 193 -14.86 -3.33 14.03
CA GLY A 193 -14.92 -3.41 12.57
C GLY A 193 -14.16 -2.31 11.82
N LEU A 194 -13.57 -1.33 12.51
CA LEU A 194 -12.67 -0.36 11.88
C LEU A 194 -11.34 -1.03 11.52
N ASN A 195 -10.78 -0.71 10.37
CA ASN A 195 -9.36 -0.95 10.14
C ASN A 195 -8.49 0.11 10.81
N ARG A 196 -7.16 -0.12 10.89
CA ARG A 196 -6.23 0.82 11.56
C ARG A 196 -6.29 2.23 10.98
N THR A 197 -6.37 2.40 9.66
CA THR A 197 -6.48 3.73 9.04
C THR A 197 -7.77 4.43 9.43
N GLU A 198 -8.91 3.75 9.38
CA GLU A 198 -10.20 4.35 9.79
C GLU A 198 -10.20 4.73 11.27
N LYS A 199 -9.66 3.86 12.14
CA LYS A 199 -9.50 4.13 13.58
C LYS A 199 -8.66 5.38 13.83
N GLN A 200 -7.47 5.46 13.23
CA GLN A 200 -6.58 6.63 13.37
C GLN A 200 -7.22 7.92 12.85
N ILE A 201 -8.00 7.85 11.77
CA ILE A 201 -8.75 9.01 11.26
C ILE A 201 -9.77 9.48 12.31
N LEU A 202 -10.56 8.57 12.88
CA LEU A 202 -11.55 8.92 13.90
C LEU A 202 -10.88 9.51 15.15
N GLU A 203 -9.81 8.87 15.64
CA GLU A 203 -9.03 9.34 16.79
C GLU A 203 -8.42 10.73 16.52
N ALA A 204 -7.90 10.97 15.31
CA ALA A 204 -7.34 12.26 14.93
C ALA A 204 -8.40 13.38 14.99
N VAL A 205 -9.61 13.11 14.49
CA VAL A 205 -10.73 14.06 14.53
C VAL A 205 -11.22 14.29 15.96
N ASP A 206 -11.41 13.22 16.73
CA ASP A 206 -11.86 13.28 18.13
C ASP A 206 -10.88 14.08 19.01
N SER A 207 -9.59 13.97 18.72
CA SER A 207 -8.51 14.73 19.38
C SER A 207 -8.20 16.09 18.72
N GLY A 208 -9.13 16.64 17.94
CA GLY A 208 -9.12 18.06 17.52
C GLY A 208 -8.54 18.38 16.14
N ALA A 209 -8.24 17.40 15.30
CA ALA A 209 -7.86 17.66 13.90
C ALA A 209 -9.11 17.84 13.04
N TYR A 210 -9.42 19.08 12.64
CA TYR A 210 -10.68 19.38 11.95
C TYR A 210 -10.56 19.59 10.44
N SER A 211 -9.37 19.68 9.86
CA SER A 211 -9.20 19.88 8.41
C SER A 211 -8.60 18.63 7.76
N PRO A 212 -8.90 18.35 6.47
CA PRO A 212 -8.39 17.16 5.80
C PRO A 212 -6.86 17.03 5.90
N SER A 213 -6.12 18.12 5.66
CA SER A 213 -4.65 18.09 5.76
C SER A 213 -4.14 17.93 7.19
N SER A 214 -4.84 18.47 8.21
CA SER A 214 -4.41 18.29 9.60
C SER A 214 -4.67 16.87 10.09
N ILE A 215 -5.80 16.27 9.67
CA ILE A 215 -6.13 14.87 9.94
C ILE A 215 -5.10 13.95 9.29
N PHE A 216 -4.78 14.15 8.00
CA PHE A 216 -3.75 13.38 7.31
C PHE A 216 -2.39 13.48 8.02
N LYS A 217 -1.92 14.70 8.31
CA LYS A 217 -0.65 14.91 9.04
C LYS A 217 -0.63 14.24 10.41
N LYS A 218 -1.77 14.22 11.13
CA LYS A 218 -1.87 13.56 12.43
C LYS A 218 -1.81 12.04 12.28
N CYS A 219 -2.51 11.46 11.31
CA CYS A 219 -2.44 10.03 11.01
C CYS A 219 -1.02 9.59 10.61
N GLN A 220 -0.33 10.37 9.76
CA GLN A 220 1.06 10.08 9.39
C GLN A 220 2.02 10.03 10.59
N LYS A 221 1.72 10.72 11.69
CA LYS A 221 2.52 10.69 12.93
C LYS A 221 2.22 9.47 13.83
N LEU A 222 1.12 8.76 13.57
CA LEU A 222 0.70 7.56 14.30
C LEU A 222 1.17 6.27 13.62
N GLU A 223 1.91 6.39 12.53
CA GLU A 223 2.44 5.27 11.75
C GLU A 223 3.93 5.11 12.03
N GLU A 224 4.40 3.87 12.09
CA GLU A 224 5.82 3.57 12.30
C GLU A 224 6.65 3.93 11.04
N PRO A 225 6.49 3.24 9.88
CA PRO A 225 6.74 3.82 8.55
C PRO A 225 5.57 4.69 8.07
N LYS A 226 5.82 5.75 7.29
CA LYS A 226 4.77 6.56 6.67
C LYS A 226 3.78 5.65 5.91
N PHE A 227 2.49 5.77 6.22
CA PHE A 227 1.43 5.07 5.50
C PHE A 227 0.15 5.90 5.58
N MET A 228 -0.50 6.29 4.49
CA MET A 228 -0.42 5.91 3.08
C MET A 228 -0.30 7.19 2.22
N GLY A 229 -0.27 7.07 0.90
CA GLY A 229 -0.38 8.24 0.01
C GLY A 229 -1.70 8.98 0.21
N ASP A 230 -1.66 10.31 0.06
CA ASP A 230 -2.80 11.20 0.31
C ASP A 230 -4.01 10.88 -0.59
N ALA A 231 -3.78 10.56 -1.87
CA ALA A 231 -4.82 10.21 -2.83
C ALA A 231 -5.71 9.05 -2.35
N VAL A 232 -5.12 8.04 -1.71
CA VAL A 232 -5.87 6.91 -1.12
C VAL A 232 -6.50 7.34 0.21
N PHE A 233 -5.77 8.10 1.02
CA PHE A 233 -6.29 8.61 2.30
C PHE A 233 -7.58 9.42 2.14
N TRP A 234 -7.68 10.25 1.09
CA TRP A 234 -8.89 11.01 0.78
C TRP A 234 -10.10 10.12 0.51
N ILE A 235 -9.90 8.92 -0.03
CA ILE A 235 -10.95 7.94 -0.27
C ILE A 235 -11.46 7.35 1.05
N TYR A 236 -10.58 7.12 2.02
CA TYR A 236 -11.00 6.71 3.38
C TYR A 236 -11.84 7.79 4.05
N LEU A 237 -11.38 9.05 4.01
CA LEU A 237 -12.15 10.18 4.55
C LEU A 237 -13.51 10.31 3.87
N GLU A 238 -13.54 10.23 2.53
CA GLU A 238 -14.79 10.26 1.77
C GLU A 238 -15.72 9.11 2.20
N ASN A 239 -15.21 7.89 2.34
CA ASN A 239 -15.99 6.72 2.71
C ASN A 239 -16.56 6.76 4.15
N LEU A 240 -15.92 7.51 5.05
CA LEU A 240 -16.37 7.74 6.42
C LEU A 240 -17.42 8.87 6.53
N ILE A 241 -17.49 9.75 5.52
CA ILE A 241 -18.39 10.93 5.49
C ILE A 241 -19.57 10.74 4.53
N ASN A 242 -19.31 10.29 3.32
CA ASN A 242 -20.26 10.19 2.22
C ASN A 242 -20.92 8.80 2.16
N CYS A 243 -21.48 8.33 3.27
CA CYS A 243 -22.18 7.04 3.33
C CYS A 243 -23.49 7.11 4.12
N ARG A 244 -24.26 6.02 4.13
CA ARG A 244 -25.59 5.95 4.78
C ARG A 244 -25.53 6.16 6.30
N TYR A 245 -24.50 5.62 6.95
CA TYR A 245 -24.26 5.72 8.40
C TYR A 245 -22.90 6.39 8.66
N PRO A 246 -22.78 7.71 8.46
CA PRO A 246 -21.49 8.40 8.48
C PRO A 246 -20.88 8.42 9.88
N LEU A 247 -19.61 8.04 10.00
CA LEU A 247 -18.84 8.15 11.24
C LEU A 247 -18.27 9.56 11.44
N LEU A 248 -18.08 10.28 10.32
CA LEU A 248 -17.63 11.66 10.29
C LEU A 248 -18.60 12.51 9.47
N LYS A 249 -18.64 13.82 9.71
CA LYS A 249 -19.45 14.76 8.92
C LYS A 249 -18.74 16.08 8.73
N LEU A 250 -19.08 16.80 7.67
CA LEU A 250 -18.71 18.22 7.59
C LEU A 250 -19.56 19.04 8.56
N LYS A 251 -18.98 20.12 9.12
CA LYS A 251 -19.69 21.05 10.02
C LYS A 251 -20.94 21.66 9.35
N ASN A 252 -20.89 21.86 8.03
CA ASN A 252 -22.00 22.38 7.23
C ASN A 252 -22.96 21.27 6.71
N CYS A 253 -22.77 20.02 7.13
CA CYS A 253 -23.56 18.85 6.74
C CYS A 253 -23.59 18.56 5.22
N LYS A 254 -22.66 19.13 4.44
CA LYS A 254 -22.50 18.80 3.02
C LYS A 254 -21.64 17.54 2.83
N LYS A 255 -21.58 17.07 1.58
CA LYS A 255 -20.67 15.99 1.17
C LYS A 255 -19.21 16.45 1.22
N PHE A 256 -18.32 15.53 1.57
CA PHE A 256 -16.89 15.72 1.40
C PHE A 256 -16.52 15.68 -0.09
N HIS A 257 -15.58 16.52 -0.50
CA HIS A 257 -15.05 16.53 -1.86
C HIS A 257 -13.51 16.40 -1.84
N PRO A 258 -12.91 15.64 -2.78
CA PRO A 258 -11.47 15.48 -2.86
C PRO A 258 -10.77 16.77 -3.35
N PRO A 259 -9.44 16.90 -3.16
CA PRO A 259 -8.69 18.12 -3.50
C PRO A 259 -8.89 18.61 -4.93
N ALA A 260 -9.06 17.68 -5.89
CA ALA A 260 -9.26 17.99 -7.31
C ALA A 260 -10.54 18.82 -7.62
N LYS A 261 -11.44 19.01 -6.64
CA LYS A 261 -12.64 19.85 -6.76
C LYS A 261 -12.44 21.29 -6.29
N PHE A 262 -11.22 21.65 -5.87
CA PHE A 262 -10.92 22.96 -5.31
C PHE A 262 -9.82 23.64 -6.14
N ALA A 263 -9.86 24.98 -6.20
CA ALA A 263 -8.86 25.76 -6.91
C ALA A 263 -7.50 25.77 -6.17
N ASN A 264 -7.52 25.66 -4.84
CA ASN A 264 -6.33 25.67 -4.01
C ASN A 264 -6.52 24.85 -2.73
N ILE A 265 -5.41 24.63 -2.02
CA ILE A 265 -5.36 23.81 -0.82
C ILE A 265 -6.07 24.44 0.39
N ASN A 266 -6.16 25.78 0.46
CA ASN A 266 -6.84 26.47 1.56
C ASN A 266 -8.34 26.23 1.50
N ASP A 267 -8.92 26.28 0.29
CA ASP A 267 -10.34 25.97 0.07
C ASP A 267 -10.65 24.52 0.39
N PHE A 268 -9.79 23.58 -0.03
CA PHE A 268 -9.92 22.17 0.36
C PHE A 268 -9.86 21.99 1.88
N ASN A 269 -8.96 22.72 2.56
CA ASN A 269 -8.79 22.68 4.01
C ASN A 269 -9.89 23.41 4.80
N SER A 270 -10.73 24.20 4.13
CA SER A 270 -11.89 24.84 4.75
C SER A 270 -13.00 23.84 5.11
N GLN A 271 -12.95 22.62 4.55
CA GLN A 271 -13.85 21.52 4.88
C GLN A 271 -13.66 21.05 6.33
N LYS A 272 -14.31 21.72 7.28
CA LYS A 272 -14.26 21.35 8.70
C LYS A 272 -14.99 20.03 8.96
N ILE A 273 -14.25 19.00 9.35
CA ILE A 273 -14.73 17.64 9.64
C ILE A 273 -14.90 17.46 11.15
N LEU A 274 -16.00 16.84 11.55
CA LEU A 274 -16.38 16.55 12.94
C LEU A 274 -16.78 15.07 13.06
N ILE A 275 -16.57 14.48 14.23
CA ILE A 275 -17.06 13.13 14.53
C ILE A 275 -18.58 13.15 14.76
N THR A 276 -19.28 12.09 14.35
CA THR A 276 -20.72 11.91 14.58
C THR A 276 -20.98 11.14 15.88
N LYS A 277 -22.24 11.11 16.33
CA LYS A 277 -22.64 10.22 17.44
C LYS A 277 -22.34 8.75 17.12
N THR A 278 -22.61 8.33 15.89
CA THR A 278 -22.28 6.98 15.41
C THR A 278 -20.77 6.73 15.40
N GLY A 279 -19.98 7.71 14.96
CA GLY A 279 -18.51 7.65 15.02
C GLY A 279 -17.99 7.45 16.45
N ILE A 280 -18.52 8.18 17.42
CA ILE A 280 -18.19 8.00 18.84
C ILE A 280 -18.58 6.60 19.33
N GLN A 281 -19.78 6.11 18.98
CA GLN A 281 -20.23 4.77 19.37
C GLN A 281 -19.32 3.67 18.83
N VAL A 282 -18.94 3.74 17.55
CA VAL A 282 -18.01 2.77 16.94
C VAL A 282 -16.62 2.87 17.58
N LEU A 283 -16.10 4.08 17.80
CA LEU A 283 -14.78 4.27 18.42
C LEU A 283 -14.74 3.72 19.86
N GLN A 284 -15.86 3.77 20.58
CA GLN A 284 -16.02 3.19 21.92
C GLN A 284 -16.45 1.71 21.92
N SER A 285 -16.42 1.05 20.75
CA SER A 285 -16.84 -0.35 20.56
C SER A 285 -18.26 -0.66 21.04
N LYS A 286 -19.16 0.34 20.97
CA LYS A 286 -20.60 0.21 21.24
C LYS A 286 -21.43 -0.10 19.98
N ALA A 287 -20.79 -0.08 18.82
CA ALA A 287 -21.36 -0.46 17.54
C ALA A 287 -20.23 -0.98 16.64
N ASP A 288 -20.57 -1.85 15.69
CA ASP A 288 -19.61 -2.43 14.75
C ASP A 288 -19.73 -1.79 13.36
N TRP A 289 -18.60 -1.38 12.79
CA TRP A 289 -18.58 -0.67 11.51
C TRP A 289 -19.03 -1.55 10.34
N ILE A 290 -18.68 -2.84 10.36
CA ILE A 290 -19.02 -3.77 9.29
C ILE A 290 -20.51 -4.13 9.37
N GLU A 291 -21.08 -4.25 10.57
CA GLU A 291 -22.53 -4.44 10.73
C GLU A 291 -23.34 -3.23 10.22
N LEU A 292 -22.84 -2.01 10.45
CA LEU A 292 -23.53 -0.79 10.04
C LEU A 292 -23.47 -0.54 8.52
N LYS A 293 -22.29 -0.70 7.92
CA LYS A 293 -22.03 -0.30 6.53
C LYS A 293 -21.99 -1.48 5.55
N GLY A 294 -21.73 -2.68 6.03
CA GLY A 294 -21.29 -3.80 5.21
C GLY A 294 -19.86 -3.61 4.70
N ILE A 295 -19.38 -4.57 3.91
CA ILE A 295 -18.06 -4.51 3.29
C ILE A 295 -18.08 -5.15 1.90
N ASP A 296 -17.42 -4.50 0.95
CA ASP A 296 -17.01 -5.04 -0.34
C ASP A 296 -15.63 -4.46 -0.65
N LYS A 297 -14.57 -5.18 -0.27
CA LYS A 297 -13.21 -4.67 -0.35
C LYS A 297 -12.22 -5.78 -0.63
N TRP A 298 -11.26 -5.51 -1.51
CA TRP A 298 -10.10 -6.36 -1.69
C TRP A 298 -8.92 -5.87 -0.85
N LEU A 299 -8.29 -6.79 -0.13
CA LEU A 299 -7.02 -6.61 0.56
C LEU A 299 -6.08 -7.75 0.12
N GLY A 300 -5.18 -7.43 -0.82
CA GLY A 300 -4.36 -8.44 -1.48
C GLY A 300 -5.22 -9.49 -2.19
N GLY A 301 -5.00 -10.76 -1.86
CA GLY A 301 -5.78 -11.89 -2.38
C GLY A 301 -7.15 -12.12 -1.75
N VAL A 302 -7.49 -11.39 -0.68
CA VAL A 302 -8.73 -11.60 0.07
C VAL A 302 -9.80 -10.62 -0.40
N HIS A 303 -10.95 -11.15 -0.82
CA HIS A 303 -12.15 -10.37 -1.10
C HIS A 303 -13.10 -10.41 0.10
N LEU A 304 -13.09 -9.33 0.89
CA LEU A 304 -14.01 -9.12 1.99
C LEU A 304 -15.39 -8.76 1.44
N ARG A 305 -16.38 -9.55 1.84
CA ARG A 305 -17.80 -9.39 1.50
C ARG A 305 -18.65 -9.92 2.64
N GLU A 306 -19.94 -9.59 2.70
CA GLU A 306 -20.85 -10.02 3.78
C GLU A 306 -20.74 -11.52 4.16
N LYS A 307 -20.52 -12.41 3.18
CA LYS A 307 -20.40 -13.86 3.40
C LYS A 307 -18.98 -14.37 3.68
N ASN A 308 -17.97 -13.49 3.65
CA ASN A 308 -16.54 -13.78 3.82
C ASN A 308 -15.86 -12.57 4.49
N VAL A 309 -16.09 -12.41 5.79
CA VAL A 309 -15.49 -11.35 6.59
C VAL A 309 -14.37 -11.96 7.43
N TRP A 310 -13.15 -11.48 7.19
CA TRP A 310 -12.00 -11.74 8.02
C TRP A 310 -11.70 -10.51 8.87
N ARG A 311 -11.47 -10.73 10.15
CA ARG A 311 -11.18 -9.68 11.13
C ARG A 311 -9.80 -9.88 11.75
N TRP A 312 -9.14 -8.78 12.03
CA TRP A 312 -7.86 -8.74 12.72
C TRP A 312 -8.08 -8.63 14.24
N ASP A 313 -7.47 -9.53 15.00
CA ASP A 313 -7.38 -9.50 16.46
C ASP A 313 -6.01 -8.95 16.84
N GLU A 314 -5.96 -7.67 17.24
CA GLU A 314 -4.72 -6.96 17.55
C GLU A 314 -3.99 -7.59 18.74
N CYS A 315 -4.71 -7.92 19.81
CA CYS A 315 -4.14 -8.54 21.01
C CYS A 315 -3.57 -9.92 20.73
N GLY A 316 -4.33 -10.76 20.01
CA GLY A 316 -3.92 -12.12 19.68
C GLY A 316 -3.00 -12.24 18.45
N ARG A 317 -2.78 -11.14 17.71
CA ARG A 317 -2.12 -11.09 16.39
C ARG A 317 -2.58 -12.23 15.47
N LYS A 318 -3.89 -12.39 15.34
CA LYS A 318 -4.51 -13.48 14.57
C LYS A 318 -5.66 -13.00 13.70
N MET A 319 -5.91 -13.75 12.64
CA MET A 319 -7.09 -13.56 11.79
C MET A 319 -8.23 -14.41 12.33
N LYS A 320 -9.39 -13.79 12.60
CA LYS A 320 -10.66 -14.48 12.86
C LYS A 320 -11.55 -14.38 11.64
N HIS A 321 -12.36 -15.40 11.41
CA HIS A 321 -13.37 -15.36 10.37
C HIS A 321 -14.72 -15.29 11.05
N ASP A 322 -15.65 -14.46 10.59
CA ASP A 322 -16.96 -14.29 11.25
C ASP A 322 -17.83 -15.57 11.22
N LYS A 323 -17.36 -16.65 10.56
CA LYS A 323 -17.98 -18.00 10.59
C LYS A 323 -17.26 -19.03 11.48
N SER A 324 -16.34 -18.61 12.36
CA SER A 324 -15.60 -19.53 13.24
C SER A 324 -15.87 -19.29 14.71
#